data_AF-A0AAD9QB13-F1
#
_entry.id   AF-A0AAD9QB13-F1
#
_cell.length_a   1.000
_cell.length_b   1.000
_cell.length_c   1.000
_cell.angle_alpha   90.00
_cell.angle_beta   90.00
_cell.angle_gamma   90.00
#
_symmetry.space_group_name_H-M   'P 1'
#
loop_
_entity.id
_entity.type
_entity.pdbx_description
1 polymer ?
#
loop_
_entity_poly.entity_id
_entity_poly.type
_entity_poly.pdbx_seq_one_letter_code
_entity_poly.pdbx_strand_id
1 'polypeptide(L)'
;MRLYTLTKRQFVLVFVAFFVSFFLTAIIGIAGPPIIVEHLQKASYLVPEEKFTTGPFSIDTGILSTFNQQLWLLCQIKLNGTNSGTSFTREFHLNVQILGRSKDSSYHVIAMTPYNRTRTLRCKKECSPLVILHLGYIDYPSYVAVIKFHSLNLPKGIKVSDIDFSVSMTVHIHSLCVKSICMFAHSLRRFSLREWSIEQKYVGVTVYPLFPLNFLMNSWVPSMFDSVFQASFLCALLLFWLCAFHGIRQSERRVGFYLPKVFIVGLLWIAAFTLSSWQQYNELQDPTYQYKIDIGHFMGLKVFFFTVGAIYLVYLVYLLFRAYSELRAMPYFGKGIV
;
A
#
# COMPACT_ATOMS: atom_id res chain seq x y z
N MET A 1 -10.68 -13.79 27.97
CA MET A 1 -10.85 -14.30 29.35
C MET A 1 -11.00 -15.84 29.46
N ARG A 2 -10.76 -16.63 28.40
CA ARG A 2 -10.74 -18.12 28.47
C ARG A 2 -9.35 -18.76 28.41
N LEU A 3 -8.28 -17.99 28.19
CA LEU A 3 -6.92 -18.55 28.08
C LEU A 3 -6.45 -19.23 29.37
N TYR A 4 -6.82 -18.71 30.54
CA TYR A 4 -6.46 -19.28 31.84
C TYR A 4 -7.22 -20.56 32.20
N THR A 5 -8.31 -20.88 31.49
CA THR A 5 -9.15 -22.06 31.75
C THR A 5 -8.92 -23.19 30.74
N LEU A 6 -8.00 -23.00 29.78
CA LEU A 6 -7.70 -24.01 28.77
C LEU A 6 -6.75 -25.06 29.33
N THR A 7 -7.11 -26.32 29.16
CA THR A 7 -6.20 -27.43 29.43
C THR A 7 -5.01 -27.40 28.45
N LYS A 8 -3.85 -27.92 28.85
CA LYS A 8 -2.65 -27.98 27.98
C LYS A 8 -2.95 -28.58 26.60
N ARG A 9 -3.82 -29.60 26.54
CA ARG A 9 -4.24 -30.23 25.28
C ARG A 9 -5.04 -29.29 24.38
N GLN A 10 -6.01 -28.56 24.96
CA GLN A 10 -6.80 -27.58 24.21
C GLN A 10 -5.93 -26.41 23.73
N PHE A 11 -4.98 -25.96 24.55
CA PHE A 11 -4.03 -24.92 24.16
C PHE A 11 -3.18 -25.34 22.95
N VAL A 12 -2.60 -26.55 22.99
CA VAL A 12 -1.83 -27.09 21.86
C VAL A 12 -2.71 -27.24 20.61
N LEU A 13 -3.94 -27.72 20.75
CA LEU A 13 -4.87 -27.89 19.62
C LEU A 13 -5.20 -26.55 18.95
N VAL A 14 -5.43 -25.49 19.72
CA VAL A 14 -5.67 -24.14 19.18
C VAL A 14 -4.45 -23.65 18.39
N PHE A 15 -3.23 -23.87 18.89
CA PHE A 15 -2.00 -23.52 18.17
C PHE A 15 -1.83 -24.31 16.88
N VAL A 16 -2.06 -25.63 16.91
CA VAL A 16 -2.00 -26.49 15.71
C VAL A 16 -3.03 -26.02 14.68
N ALA A 17 -4.27 -25.77 15.09
CA ALA A 17 -5.33 -25.29 14.20
C ALA A 17 -4.98 -23.91 13.58
N PHE A 18 -4.38 -23.02 14.36
CA PHE A 18 -3.88 -21.73 13.88
C PHE A 18 -2.77 -21.89 12.83
N PHE A 19 -1.77 -22.74 13.09
CA PHE A 19 -0.69 -22.95 12.12
C PHE A 19 -1.21 -23.63 10.85
N VAL A 20 -2.10 -24.61 10.96
CA VAL A 20 -2.73 -25.25 9.80
C VAL A 20 -3.51 -24.22 8.97
N SER A 21 -4.32 -23.37 9.60
CA SER A 21 -5.06 -22.33 8.86
C SER A 21 -4.11 -21.31 8.23
N PHE A 22 -3.07 -20.90 8.94
CA PHE A 22 -2.04 -19.99 8.43
C PHE A 22 -1.33 -20.58 7.20
N PHE A 23 -0.86 -21.82 7.26
CA PHE A 23 -0.20 -22.47 6.14
C PHE A 23 -1.15 -22.69 4.96
N LEU A 24 -2.41 -23.06 5.21
CA LEU A 24 -3.42 -23.16 4.15
C LEU A 24 -3.64 -21.80 3.47
N THR A 25 -3.75 -20.70 4.22
CA THR A 25 -3.89 -19.37 3.63
C THR A 25 -2.65 -18.95 2.83
N ALA A 26 -1.44 -19.30 3.30
CA ALA A 26 -0.19 -19.01 2.59
C ALA A 26 -0.10 -19.80 1.28
N ILE A 27 -0.43 -21.10 1.29
CA ILE A 27 -0.42 -21.94 0.08
C ILE A 27 -1.43 -21.43 -0.94
N ILE A 28 -2.63 -21.03 -0.50
CA ILE A 28 -3.64 -20.43 -1.39
C ILE A 28 -3.14 -19.11 -1.99
N GLY A 29 -2.44 -18.29 -1.21
CA GLY A 29 -1.82 -17.06 -1.71
C GLY A 29 -0.75 -17.30 -2.77
N ILE A 30 0.07 -18.35 -2.60
CA ILE A 30 1.13 -18.73 -3.55
C ILE A 30 0.56 -19.36 -4.82
N ALA A 31 -0.47 -20.22 -4.69
CA ALA A 31 -1.12 -20.89 -5.81
C ALA A 31 -2.16 -20.01 -6.54
N GLY A 32 -2.47 -18.83 -5.99
CA GLY A 32 -3.40 -17.89 -6.57
C GLY A 32 -2.89 -17.26 -7.87
N PRO A 33 -3.78 -16.70 -8.71
CA PRO A 33 -3.36 -15.93 -9.88
C PRO A 33 -2.53 -14.71 -9.44
N PRO A 34 -1.64 -14.20 -10.32
CA PRO A 34 -0.85 -13.02 -10.00
C PRO A 34 -1.76 -11.82 -9.72
N ILE A 35 -1.43 -11.06 -8.67
CA ILE A 35 -2.17 -9.85 -8.26
C ILE A 35 -1.95 -8.72 -9.28
N ILE A 36 -0.83 -8.75 -10.01
CA ILE A 36 -0.46 -7.74 -11.00
C ILE A 36 -0.42 -8.40 -12.37
N VAL A 37 -1.23 -7.89 -13.29
CA VAL A 37 -1.18 -8.26 -14.71
C VAL A 37 -0.42 -7.18 -15.45
N GLU A 38 0.65 -7.56 -16.16
CA GLU A 38 1.49 -6.63 -16.90
C GLU A 38 1.36 -6.84 -18.40
N HIS A 39 1.13 -5.75 -19.14
CA HIS A 39 1.14 -5.72 -20.59
C HIS A 39 2.28 -4.85 -21.09
N LEU A 40 3.21 -5.48 -21.84
CA LEU A 40 4.37 -4.81 -22.41
C LEU A 40 4.05 -4.32 -23.84
N GLN A 41 4.24 -3.03 -24.09
CA GLN A 41 4.21 -2.44 -25.43
C GLN A 41 5.55 -1.75 -25.71
N LYS A 42 6.21 -2.11 -26.82
CA LYS A 42 7.46 -1.48 -27.26
C LYS A 42 7.19 -0.27 -28.14
N ALA A 43 7.95 0.80 -27.95
CA ALA A 43 7.87 2.01 -28.76
C ALA A 43 8.14 1.75 -30.25
N SER A 44 9.02 0.79 -30.56
CA SER A 44 9.33 0.36 -31.93
C SER A 44 8.10 -0.03 -32.77
N TYR A 45 7.02 -0.51 -32.14
CA TYR A 45 5.77 -0.84 -32.83
C TYR A 45 4.83 0.36 -33.01
N LEU A 46 5.03 1.44 -32.25
CA LEU A 46 4.13 2.59 -32.20
C LEU A 46 4.62 3.74 -33.08
N VAL A 47 5.92 3.97 -33.10
CA VAL A 47 6.53 5.15 -33.72
C VAL A 47 7.90 4.76 -34.32
N PRO A 48 8.32 5.34 -35.47
CA PRO A 48 9.68 5.17 -35.98
C PRO A 48 10.76 5.71 -35.01
N GLU A 49 11.95 5.11 -35.07
CA GLU A 49 13.08 5.40 -34.15
C GLU A 49 13.46 6.90 -34.07
N GLU A 50 13.32 7.64 -35.17
CA GLU A 50 13.64 9.08 -35.23
C GLU A 50 12.85 9.92 -34.22
N LYS A 51 11.67 9.45 -33.81
CA LYS A 51 10.79 10.15 -32.87
C LYS A 51 10.86 9.59 -31.45
N PHE A 52 11.77 8.66 -31.14
CA PHE A 52 11.90 8.10 -29.79
C PHE A 52 12.19 9.16 -28.72
N THR A 53 12.85 10.26 -29.09
CA THR A 53 13.21 11.34 -28.16
C THR A 53 12.11 12.38 -27.97
N THR A 54 11.06 12.38 -28.80
CA THR A 54 10.00 13.40 -28.79
C THR A 54 8.59 12.84 -28.60
N GLY A 55 8.32 11.62 -29.09
CA GLY A 55 6.97 11.09 -29.23
C GLY A 55 6.20 11.73 -30.40
N PRO A 56 4.87 11.73 -30.39
CA PRO A 56 3.98 11.23 -29.34
C PRO A 56 3.84 9.71 -29.33
N PHE A 57 3.72 9.12 -28.13
CA PHE A 57 3.38 7.70 -27.95
C PHE A 57 1.95 7.59 -27.45
N SER A 58 1.10 6.88 -28.21
CA SER A 58 -0.28 6.59 -27.81
C SER A 58 -0.36 5.17 -27.29
N ILE A 59 -0.50 5.03 -25.97
CA ILE A 59 -0.56 3.74 -25.27
C ILE A 59 -2.01 3.43 -24.92
N ASP A 60 -2.53 2.32 -25.43
CA ASP A 60 -3.85 1.79 -25.08
C ASP A 60 -3.68 0.74 -23.97
N THR A 61 -4.45 0.90 -22.90
CA THR A 61 -4.46 -0.03 -21.76
C THR A 61 -5.19 -1.34 -22.07
N GLY A 62 -5.94 -1.40 -23.17
CA GLY A 62 -6.88 -2.47 -23.46
C GLY A 62 -8.18 -2.35 -22.64
N ILE A 63 -9.01 -3.39 -22.73
CA ILE A 63 -10.30 -3.45 -22.03
C ILE A 63 -10.08 -3.82 -20.57
N LEU A 64 -10.48 -2.93 -19.68
CA LEU A 64 -10.44 -3.08 -18.23
C LEU A 64 -11.78 -3.64 -17.73
N SER A 65 -11.71 -4.67 -16.91
CA SER A 65 -12.84 -5.16 -16.11
C SER A 65 -12.99 -4.37 -14.82
N THR A 66 -14.17 -4.48 -14.18
CA THR A 66 -14.47 -3.89 -12.85
C THR A 66 -13.64 -4.48 -11.71
N PHE A 67 -12.90 -5.57 -11.96
CA PHE A 67 -12.00 -6.18 -10.96
C PHE A 67 -10.64 -5.49 -10.90
N ASN A 68 -10.32 -4.65 -11.89
CA ASN A 68 -9.13 -3.82 -11.88
C ASN A 68 -9.41 -2.59 -11.01
N GLN A 69 -8.57 -2.37 -10.01
CA GLN A 69 -8.74 -1.24 -9.09
C GLN A 69 -7.78 -0.11 -9.39
N GLN A 70 -6.53 -0.44 -9.72
CA GLN A 70 -5.51 0.54 -10.03
C GLN A 70 -4.82 0.21 -11.35
N LEU A 71 -4.37 1.26 -12.01
CA LEU A 71 -3.65 1.19 -13.27
C LEU A 71 -2.35 1.97 -13.13
N TRP A 72 -1.25 1.30 -13.43
CA TRP A 72 0.09 1.87 -13.42
C TRP A 72 0.65 1.82 -14.84
N LEU A 73 1.21 2.94 -15.30
CA LEU A 73 1.95 3.00 -16.56
C LEU A 73 3.40 3.33 -16.27
N LEU A 74 4.27 2.37 -16.55
CA LEU A 74 5.71 2.48 -16.36
C LEU A 74 6.40 2.53 -17.72
N CYS A 75 7.51 3.26 -17.77
CA CYS A 75 8.35 3.37 -18.95
C CYS A 75 9.80 3.05 -18.58
N GLN A 76 10.43 2.18 -19.35
CA GLN A 76 11.84 1.84 -19.23
C GLN A 76 12.55 2.12 -20.56
N ILE A 77 13.47 3.07 -20.52
CA ILE A 77 14.26 3.46 -21.70
C ILE A 77 15.50 2.59 -21.78
N LYS A 78 15.67 1.88 -22.90
CA LYS A 78 16.87 1.10 -23.21
C LYS A 78 17.82 1.94 -24.06
N LEU A 79 19.11 1.81 -23.77
CA LEU A 79 20.16 2.62 -24.38
C LEU A 79 21.14 1.73 -25.13
N ASN A 80 21.62 2.21 -26.28
CA ASN A 80 22.75 1.65 -27.01
C ASN A 80 23.96 2.58 -26.87
N GLY A 81 25.14 1.99 -26.59
CA GLY A 81 26.41 2.72 -26.53
C GLY A 81 26.91 3.11 -25.13
N THR A 82 26.31 2.59 -24.05
CA THR A 82 26.83 2.78 -22.69
C THR A 82 27.94 1.78 -22.37
N ASN A 83 29.16 2.28 -22.14
CA ASN A 83 30.24 1.46 -21.57
C ASN A 83 29.86 1.03 -20.15
N SER A 84 30.14 -0.22 -19.79
CA SER A 84 29.80 -0.81 -18.49
C SER A 84 30.48 -0.08 -17.33
N GLY A 85 29.86 0.98 -16.82
CA GLY A 85 30.36 1.74 -15.65
C GLY A 85 29.91 3.20 -15.57
N THR A 86 29.55 3.84 -16.67
CA THR A 86 29.15 5.27 -16.65
C THR A 86 27.67 5.43 -16.32
N SER A 87 27.36 5.80 -15.07
CA SER A 87 26.02 6.23 -14.70
C SER A 87 25.82 7.71 -14.99
N PHE A 88 24.71 8.09 -15.62
CA PHE A 88 24.37 9.50 -15.80
C PHE A 88 22.93 9.78 -15.37
N THR A 89 22.68 11.03 -15.01
CA THR A 89 21.36 11.53 -14.63
C THR A 89 20.98 12.73 -15.50
N ARG A 90 19.78 12.71 -16.09
CA ARG A 90 19.28 13.78 -16.95
C ARG A 90 17.85 14.13 -16.61
N GLU A 91 17.57 15.42 -16.59
CA GLU A 91 16.22 15.93 -16.44
C GLU A 91 15.60 16.16 -17.82
N PHE A 92 14.31 15.84 -17.92
CA PHE A 92 13.53 16.09 -19.12
C PHE A 92 12.08 16.41 -18.73
N HIS A 93 11.36 17.05 -19.64
CA HIS A 93 9.96 17.40 -19.43
C HIS A 93 9.06 16.34 -20.06
N LEU A 94 8.14 15.83 -19.26
CA LEU A 94 7.14 14.84 -19.64
C LEU A 94 5.80 15.55 -19.74
N ASN A 95 5.13 15.39 -20.89
CA ASN A 95 3.76 15.83 -21.11
C ASN A 95 2.88 14.58 -21.28
N VAL A 96 1.85 14.46 -20.44
CA VAL A 96 0.93 13.32 -20.44
C VAL A 96 -0.50 13.83 -20.59
N GLN A 97 -1.18 13.32 -21.61
CA GLN A 97 -2.62 13.52 -21.81
C GLN A 97 -3.33 12.17 -21.69
N ILE A 98 -4.46 12.14 -20.97
CA ILE A 98 -5.21 10.92 -20.70
C ILE A 98 -6.62 11.04 -21.24
N LEU A 99 -7.03 10.03 -22.00
CA LEU A 99 -8.34 9.92 -22.62
C LEU A 99 -9.03 8.67 -22.06
N GLY A 100 -10.22 8.83 -21.49
CA GLY A 100 -11.09 7.71 -21.12
C GLY A 100 -12.01 7.35 -22.28
N ARG A 101 -12.05 6.08 -22.67
CA ARG A 101 -12.97 5.59 -23.71
C ARG A 101 -14.27 5.14 -23.06
N SER A 102 -15.39 5.77 -23.40
CA SER A 102 -16.72 5.38 -22.92
C SER A 102 -17.20 4.07 -23.56
N LYS A 103 -18.27 3.48 -23.01
CA LYS A 103 -18.95 2.30 -23.59
C LYS A 103 -19.45 2.55 -25.02
N ASP A 104 -19.78 3.81 -25.32
CA ASP A 104 -20.22 4.25 -26.66
C ASP A 104 -19.04 4.48 -27.62
N SER A 105 -17.81 4.10 -27.25
CA SER A 105 -16.57 4.34 -27.97
C SER A 105 -16.17 5.81 -28.17
N SER A 106 -16.86 6.76 -27.52
CA SER A 106 -16.43 8.16 -27.44
C SER A 106 -15.20 8.32 -26.55
N TYR A 107 -14.33 9.28 -26.88
CA TYR A 107 -13.19 9.66 -26.04
C TYR A 107 -13.53 10.87 -25.18
N HIS A 108 -13.34 10.75 -23.87
CA HIS A 108 -13.48 11.82 -22.91
C HIS A 108 -12.09 12.21 -22.37
N VAL A 109 -11.74 13.48 -22.50
CA VAL A 109 -10.49 14.00 -21.95
C VAL A 109 -10.64 14.17 -20.44
N ILE A 110 -9.80 13.48 -19.66
CA ILE A 110 -9.88 13.52 -18.19
C ILE A 110 -9.43 14.89 -17.66
N ALA A 111 -8.42 15.48 -18.29
CA ALA A 111 -7.94 16.83 -17.99
C ALA A 111 -7.78 17.65 -19.28
N MET A 112 -8.44 18.80 -19.34
CA MET A 112 -8.39 19.70 -20.51
C MET A 112 -6.97 20.20 -20.78
N THR A 113 -6.16 20.35 -19.73
CA THR A 113 -4.74 20.68 -19.83
C THR A 113 -3.89 19.41 -19.65
N PRO A 114 -2.91 19.16 -20.53
CA PRO A 114 -1.97 18.05 -20.34
C PRO A 114 -1.16 18.22 -19.06
N TYR A 115 -0.90 17.12 -18.36
CA TYR A 115 -0.06 17.12 -17.16
C TYR A 115 1.40 17.27 -17.57
N ASN A 116 2.03 18.36 -17.12
CA ASN A 116 3.43 18.67 -17.38
C ASN A 116 4.26 18.45 -16.12
N ARG A 117 5.22 17.52 -16.17
CA ARG A 117 6.10 17.22 -15.05
C ARG A 117 7.55 17.09 -15.51
N THR A 118 8.47 17.66 -14.74
CA THR A 118 9.91 17.42 -14.93
C THR A 118 10.26 16.10 -14.26
N ARG A 119 10.92 15.19 -14.98
CA ARG A 119 11.35 13.89 -14.46
C ARG A 119 12.86 13.74 -14.57
N THR A 120 13.45 13.05 -13.59
CA THR A 120 14.87 12.72 -13.57
C THR A 120 15.06 11.29 -14.08
N LEU A 121 15.75 11.15 -15.20
CA LEU A 121 16.16 9.87 -15.77
C LEU A 121 17.51 9.47 -15.17
N ARG A 122 17.60 8.27 -14.59
CA ARG A 122 18.86 7.71 -14.06
C ARG A 122 19.22 6.47 -14.86
N CYS A 123 20.35 6.49 -15.54
CA CYS A 123 20.75 5.39 -16.43
C CYS A 123 22.13 4.84 -16.08
N LYS A 124 22.28 3.52 -16.21
CA LYS A 124 23.56 2.80 -16.14
C LYS A 124 23.78 2.05 -17.45
N LYS A 125 23.41 0.76 -17.50
CA LYS A 125 23.29 -0.03 -18.73
C LYS A 125 21.91 0.17 -19.36
N GLU A 126 20.89 0.11 -18.51
CA GLU A 126 19.50 0.48 -18.79
C GLU A 126 19.10 1.62 -17.85
N CYS A 127 18.05 2.36 -18.20
CA CYS A 127 17.49 3.39 -17.33
C CYS A 127 16.57 2.79 -16.28
N SER A 128 16.55 3.38 -15.08
CA SER A 128 15.60 3.00 -14.04
C SER A 128 14.16 3.21 -14.53
N PRO A 129 13.22 2.29 -14.20
CA PRO A 129 11.83 2.43 -14.62
C PRO A 129 11.23 3.72 -14.05
N LEU A 130 10.54 4.45 -14.92
CA LEU A 130 9.88 5.70 -14.61
C LEU A 130 8.36 5.48 -14.56
N VAL A 131 7.72 5.95 -13.50
CA VAL A 131 6.25 5.97 -13.42
C VAL A 131 5.75 7.19 -14.18
N ILE A 132 5.04 6.95 -15.27
CA ILE A 132 4.41 8.00 -16.10
C ILE A 132 3.09 8.42 -15.46
N LEU A 133 2.28 7.42 -15.12
CA LEU A 133 0.90 7.60 -14.69
C LEU A 133 0.52 6.53 -13.66
N HIS A 134 -0.25 6.94 -12.66
CA HIS A 134 -0.93 6.08 -11.72
C HIS A 134 -2.38 6.55 -11.54
N LEU A 135 -3.34 5.68 -11.85
CA LEU A 135 -4.75 5.89 -11.61
C LEU A 135 -5.18 5.00 -10.44
N GLY A 136 -5.60 5.63 -9.34
CA GLY A 136 -6.01 4.94 -8.11
C GLY A 136 -7.43 4.35 -8.14
N TYR A 137 -8.22 4.68 -9.15
CA TYR A 137 -9.55 4.13 -9.43
C TYR A 137 -9.84 4.20 -10.93
N ILE A 138 -10.72 3.32 -11.41
CA ILE A 138 -11.03 3.14 -12.83
C ILE A 138 -12.50 3.46 -13.08
N ASP A 139 -12.75 4.51 -13.88
CA ASP A 139 -14.08 4.98 -14.28
C ASP A 139 -14.49 4.51 -15.68
N TYR A 140 -13.50 4.31 -16.55
CA TYR A 140 -13.72 3.98 -17.96
C TYR A 140 -13.28 2.54 -18.29
N PRO A 141 -13.97 1.86 -19.22
CA PRO A 141 -13.61 0.50 -19.64
C PRO A 141 -12.27 0.42 -20.40
N SER A 142 -11.69 1.53 -20.86
CA SER A 142 -10.37 1.57 -21.50
C SER A 142 -9.82 2.99 -21.42
N TYR A 143 -8.51 3.13 -21.34
CA TYR A 143 -7.82 4.42 -21.36
C TYR A 143 -6.76 4.45 -22.46
N VAL A 144 -6.57 5.65 -23.02
CA VAL A 144 -5.48 5.95 -23.93
C VAL A 144 -4.63 7.06 -23.32
N ALA A 145 -3.35 6.76 -23.09
CA ALA A 145 -2.37 7.73 -22.61
C ALA A 145 -1.50 8.21 -23.78
N VAL A 146 -1.53 9.52 -24.06
CA VAL A 146 -0.69 10.16 -25.07
C VAL A 146 0.48 10.84 -24.37
N ILE A 147 1.69 10.36 -24.64
CA ILE A 147 2.92 10.77 -23.96
C ILE A 147 3.82 11.50 -24.94
N LYS A 148 4.32 12.68 -24.54
CA LYS A 148 5.33 13.43 -25.30
C LYS A 148 6.53 13.73 -24.41
N PHE A 149 7.72 13.49 -24.95
CA PHE A 149 8.98 13.84 -24.29
C PHE A 149 9.48 15.17 -24.85
N HIS A 150 9.75 16.12 -23.98
CA HIS A 150 10.34 17.40 -24.32
C HIS A 150 11.75 17.49 -23.74
N SER A 151 12.70 17.91 -24.58
CA SER A 151 14.09 18.16 -24.18
C SER A 151 14.85 16.93 -23.67
N LEU A 152 14.56 15.73 -24.19
CA LEU A 152 15.32 14.51 -23.86
C LEU A 152 16.69 14.51 -24.57
N ASN A 153 17.64 15.25 -24.03
CA ASN A 153 19.00 15.35 -24.57
C ASN A 153 19.93 14.33 -23.89
N LEU A 154 20.29 13.28 -24.64
CA LEU A 154 21.24 12.27 -24.20
C LEU A 154 22.70 12.73 -24.38
N PRO A 155 23.65 12.21 -23.57
CA PRO A 155 25.07 12.46 -23.78
C PRO A 155 25.54 12.03 -25.18
N LYS A 156 26.53 12.75 -25.74
CA LYS A 156 27.08 12.46 -27.07
C LYS A 156 27.58 11.00 -27.13
N GLY A 157 27.13 10.25 -28.15
CA GLY A 157 27.51 8.85 -28.37
C GLY A 157 26.51 7.81 -27.81
N ILE A 158 25.51 8.23 -27.03
CA ILE A 158 24.46 7.35 -26.50
C ILE A 158 23.17 7.58 -27.28
N LYS A 159 22.60 6.51 -27.84
CA LYS A 159 21.30 6.54 -28.53
C LYS A 159 20.26 5.72 -27.78
N VAL A 160 18.99 6.12 -27.87
CA VAL A 160 17.88 5.27 -27.41
C VAL A 160 17.79 4.06 -28.33
N SER A 161 17.82 2.86 -27.78
CA SER A 161 17.63 1.64 -28.56
C SER A 161 16.15 1.30 -28.72
N ASP A 162 15.40 1.36 -27.62
CA ASP A 162 13.97 1.10 -27.58
C ASP A 162 13.40 1.65 -26.26
N ILE A 163 12.08 1.77 -26.19
CA ILE A 163 11.37 2.19 -24.99
C ILE A 163 10.27 1.16 -24.72
N ASP A 164 10.36 0.53 -23.55
CA ASP A 164 9.37 -0.44 -23.09
C ASP A 164 8.34 0.28 -22.21
N PHE A 165 7.07 0.23 -22.60
CA PHE A 165 5.95 0.66 -21.78
C PHE A 165 5.31 -0.57 -21.13
N SER A 166 5.27 -0.60 -19.80
CA SER A 166 4.58 -1.65 -19.03
C SER A 166 3.32 -1.06 -18.42
N VAL A 167 2.17 -1.62 -18.82
CA VAL A 167 0.88 -1.33 -18.21
C VAL A 167 0.62 -2.40 -17.16
N SER A 168 0.75 -2.03 -15.88
CA SER A 168 0.53 -2.93 -14.76
C SER A 168 -0.83 -2.65 -14.12
N MET A 169 -1.67 -3.67 -14.05
CA MET A 169 -3.03 -3.60 -13.51
C MET A 169 -3.11 -4.45 -12.25
N THR A 170 -3.62 -3.87 -11.16
CA THR A 170 -3.82 -4.63 -9.91
C THR A 170 -5.21 -5.27 -9.92
N VAL A 171 -5.23 -6.60 -9.91
CA VAL A 171 -6.44 -7.41 -9.82
C VAL A 171 -6.53 -7.97 -8.41
N HIS A 172 -7.58 -7.58 -7.69
CA HIS A 172 -7.81 -8.04 -6.33
C HIS A 172 -8.71 -9.29 -6.33
N ILE A 173 -8.10 -10.47 -6.29
CA ILE A 173 -8.81 -11.77 -6.31
C ILE A 173 -9.29 -12.13 -4.90
N HIS A 174 -10.61 -12.12 -4.67
CA HIS A 174 -11.20 -12.13 -3.32
C HIS A 174 -12.22 -13.23 -3.02
N SER A 175 -12.31 -14.30 -3.82
CA SER A 175 -13.32 -15.35 -3.57
C SER A 175 -13.17 -16.02 -2.18
N LEU A 176 -11.97 -16.02 -1.59
CA LEU A 176 -11.71 -16.64 -0.29
C LEU A 176 -11.97 -15.73 0.91
N CYS A 177 -11.64 -14.43 0.82
CA CYS A 177 -11.86 -13.49 1.92
C CYS A 177 -13.35 -13.35 2.20
N VAL A 178 -14.19 -13.18 1.17
CA VAL A 178 -15.64 -13.08 1.34
C VAL A 178 -16.23 -14.33 2.00
N LYS A 179 -15.75 -15.53 1.63
CA LYS A 179 -16.19 -16.79 2.27
C LYS A 179 -15.75 -16.88 3.73
N SER A 180 -14.50 -16.54 4.03
CA SER A 180 -14.00 -16.48 5.41
C SER A 180 -14.77 -15.46 6.27
N ILE A 181 -15.08 -14.30 5.68
CA ILE A 181 -15.87 -13.22 6.29
C ILE A 181 -17.32 -13.66 6.54
N CYS A 182 -17.97 -14.28 5.56
CA CYS A 182 -19.32 -14.81 5.71
C CYS A 182 -19.38 -15.93 6.76
N MET A 183 -18.37 -16.80 6.82
CA MET A 183 -18.26 -17.83 7.86
C MET A 183 -18.01 -17.21 9.24
N PHE A 184 -17.18 -16.18 9.34
CA PHE A 184 -16.93 -15.44 10.58
C PHE A 184 -18.18 -14.69 11.07
N ALA A 185 -18.87 -13.98 10.17
CA ALA A 185 -20.13 -13.29 10.45
C ALA A 185 -21.24 -14.29 10.86
N HIS A 186 -21.32 -15.44 10.17
CA HIS A 186 -22.25 -16.51 10.53
C HIS A 186 -21.93 -17.10 11.92
N SER A 187 -20.66 -17.31 12.24
CA SER A 187 -20.21 -17.78 13.56
C SER A 187 -20.57 -16.78 14.67
N LEU A 188 -20.46 -15.47 14.40
CA LEU A 188 -20.76 -14.41 15.35
C LEU A 188 -22.25 -14.08 15.48
N ARG A 189 -23.11 -14.50 14.54
CA ARG A 189 -24.56 -14.27 14.59
C ARG A 189 -25.22 -14.83 15.87
N ARG A 190 -24.58 -15.81 16.52
CA ARG A 190 -25.05 -16.41 17.78
C ARG A 190 -24.82 -15.53 19.01
N PHE A 191 -24.04 -14.45 18.90
CA PHE A 191 -23.68 -13.58 20.02
C PHE A 191 -24.20 -12.16 19.80
N SER A 192 -24.81 -11.57 20.82
CA SER A 192 -25.27 -10.17 20.77
C SER A 192 -24.08 -9.21 20.65
N LEU A 193 -24.22 -8.14 19.86
CA LEU A 193 -23.20 -7.09 19.66
C LEU A 193 -22.68 -6.49 20.98
N ARG A 194 -23.48 -6.56 22.06
CA ARG A 194 -23.09 -6.07 23.39
C ARG A 194 -21.96 -6.89 24.00
N GLU A 195 -21.96 -8.20 23.75
CA GLU A 195 -21.05 -9.20 24.33
C GLU A 195 -19.76 -9.39 23.51
N TRP A 196 -19.71 -8.82 22.30
CA TRP A 196 -18.52 -8.93 21.46
C TRP A 196 -17.31 -8.31 22.15
N SER A 197 -16.18 -9.01 22.08
CA SER A 197 -14.90 -8.45 22.51
C SER A 197 -14.58 -7.20 21.69
N ILE A 198 -13.74 -6.31 22.25
CA ILE A 198 -13.29 -5.11 21.54
C ILE A 198 -12.67 -5.46 20.18
N GLU A 199 -11.94 -6.58 20.11
CA GLU A 199 -11.34 -7.11 18.89
C GLU A 199 -12.39 -7.61 17.88
N GLN A 200 -13.44 -8.30 18.34
CA GLN A 200 -14.54 -8.77 17.49
C GLN A 200 -15.40 -7.62 16.96
N LYS A 201 -15.65 -6.59 17.78
CA LYS A 201 -16.32 -5.35 17.36
C LYS A 201 -15.54 -4.64 16.27
N TYR A 202 -14.22 -4.58 16.41
CA TYR A 202 -13.35 -3.92 15.43
C TYR A 202 -13.26 -4.70 14.11
N VAL A 203 -13.08 -6.03 14.16
CA VAL A 203 -13.12 -6.89 12.95
C VAL A 203 -14.48 -6.79 12.26
N GLY A 204 -15.58 -6.74 13.03
CA GLY A 204 -16.90 -6.47 12.47
C GLY A 204 -16.96 -5.13 11.75
N VAL A 205 -16.59 -4.02 12.41
CA VAL A 205 -16.67 -2.66 11.85
C VAL A 205 -15.80 -2.48 10.61
N THR A 206 -14.56 -2.97 10.62
CA THR A 206 -13.62 -2.83 9.49
C THR A 206 -14.09 -3.63 8.26
N VAL A 207 -14.80 -4.73 8.47
CA VAL A 207 -15.11 -5.70 7.40
C VAL A 207 -16.53 -5.54 6.83
N TYR A 208 -17.50 -5.00 7.58
CA TYR A 208 -18.92 -5.16 7.24
C TYR A 208 -19.54 -4.24 6.16
N PRO A 209 -18.90 -3.18 5.64
CA PRO A 209 -19.49 -2.53 4.44
C PRO A 209 -18.55 -2.02 3.33
N LEU A 210 -17.24 -1.88 3.54
CA LEU A 210 -16.38 -1.16 2.57
C LEU A 210 -16.03 -1.99 1.34
N PHE A 211 -15.93 -3.31 1.52
CA PHE A 211 -15.48 -4.17 0.43
C PHE A 211 -16.49 -4.23 -0.73
N PRO A 212 -17.80 -4.47 -0.51
CA PRO A 212 -18.78 -4.36 -1.58
C PRO A 212 -18.84 -2.94 -2.17
N LEU A 213 -18.57 -1.91 -1.36
CA LEU A 213 -18.56 -0.52 -1.82
C LEU A 213 -17.48 -0.26 -2.88
N ASN A 214 -16.32 -0.92 -2.80
CA ASN A 214 -15.28 -0.84 -3.84
C ASN A 214 -15.76 -1.34 -5.21
N PHE A 215 -16.71 -2.29 -5.26
CA PHE A 215 -17.28 -2.79 -6.52
C PHE A 215 -18.51 -2.00 -6.97
N LEU A 216 -19.24 -1.40 -6.03
CA LEU A 216 -20.45 -0.64 -6.30
C LEU A 216 -20.17 0.80 -6.69
N MET A 217 -19.07 1.37 -6.18
CA MET A 217 -18.71 2.78 -6.35
C MET A 217 -17.31 2.88 -6.96
N ASN A 218 -17.24 3.28 -8.23
CA ASN A 218 -15.99 3.71 -8.86
C ASN A 218 -15.64 5.10 -8.30
N SER A 219 -14.96 5.14 -7.16
CA SER A 219 -14.63 6.38 -6.46
C SER A 219 -13.37 6.23 -5.64
N TRP A 220 -12.75 7.36 -5.30
CA TRP A 220 -11.63 7.44 -4.37
C TRP A 220 -12.04 7.15 -2.90
N VAL A 221 -13.32 7.33 -2.57
CA VAL A 221 -13.84 7.27 -1.20
C VAL A 221 -13.61 5.91 -0.53
N PRO A 222 -13.94 4.77 -1.16
CA PRO A 222 -13.64 3.45 -0.58
C PRO A 222 -12.15 3.24 -0.25
N SER A 223 -11.25 3.68 -1.13
CA SER A 223 -9.79 3.56 -0.93
C SER A 223 -9.29 4.45 0.22
N MET A 224 -9.90 5.62 0.40
CA MET A 224 -9.62 6.49 1.54
C MET A 224 -10.02 5.86 2.87
N PHE A 225 -11.23 5.32 2.93
CA PHE A 225 -11.69 4.61 4.12
C PHE A 225 -10.79 3.41 4.43
N ASP A 226 -10.42 2.62 3.44
CA ASP A 226 -9.50 1.49 3.61
C ASP A 226 -8.17 1.93 4.27
N SER A 227 -7.57 3.01 3.77
CA SER A 227 -6.35 3.57 4.35
C SER A 227 -6.54 4.04 5.80
N VAL A 228 -7.68 4.66 6.13
CA VAL A 228 -8.04 5.05 7.51
C VAL A 228 -8.14 3.85 8.42
N PHE A 229 -8.84 2.79 8.00
CA PHE A 229 -9.00 1.59 8.81
C PHE A 229 -7.68 0.85 8.99
N GLN A 230 -6.84 0.78 7.96
CA GLN A 230 -5.51 0.19 8.05
C GLN A 230 -4.62 0.97 9.02
N ALA A 231 -4.57 2.30 8.92
CA ALA A 231 -3.80 3.14 9.84
C ALA A 231 -4.29 3.00 11.29
N SER A 232 -5.61 2.97 11.48
CA SER A 232 -6.24 2.80 12.79
C SER A 232 -5.96 1.42 13.39
N PHE A 233 -6.01 0.36 12.58
CA PHE A 233 -5.67 -1.01 12.99
C PHE A 233 -4.22 -1.11 13.45
N LEU A 234 -3.27 -0.59 12.66
CA LEU A 234 -1.86 -0.57 13.02
C LEU A 234 -1.64 0.20 14.32
N CYS A 235 -2.26 1.37 14.49
CA CYS A 235 -2.15 2.14 15.72
C CYS A 235 -2.77 1.42 16.92
N ALA A 236 -3.91 0.75 16.76
CA ALA A 236 -4.51 -0.07 17.80
C ALA A 236 -3.60 -1.23 18.22
N LEU A 237 -2.92 -1.88 17.26
CA LEU A 237 -1.93 -2.92 17.52
C LEU A 237 -0.71 -2.37 18.26
N LEU A 238 -0.22 -1.19 17.90
CA LEU A 238 0.88 -0.53 18.61
C LEU A 238 0.50 -0.17 20.05
N LEU A 239 -0.73 0.31 20.27
CA LEU A 239 -1.27 0.60 21.59
C LEU A 239 -1.43 -0.70 22.42
N PHE A 240 -1.92 -1.77 21.78
CA PHE A 240 -2.05 -3.09 22.40
C PHE A 240 -0.72 -3.57 22.97
N TRP A 241 0.37 -3.53 22.19
CA TRP A 241 1.69 -3.97 22.66
C TRP A 241 2.20 -3.14 23.83
N LEU A 242 2.07 -1.81 23.80
CA LEU A 242 2.43 -0.95 24.93
C LEU A 242 1.59 -1.26 26.19
N CYS A 243 0.31 -1.55 26.01
CA CYS A 243 -0.58 -1.92 27.11
C CYS A 243 -0.27 -3.31 27.65
N ALA A 244 0.09 -4.26 26.80
CA ALA A 244 0.43 -5.62 27.20
C ALA A 244 1.72 -5.65 28.04
N PHE A 245 2.82 -5.10 27.52
CA PHE A 245 4.11 -5.12 28.23
C PHE A 245 4.08 -4.31 29.53
N HIS A 246 3.44 -3.14 29.53
CA HIS A 246 3.27 -2.38 30.76
C HIS A 246 2.22 -3.03 31.69
N GLY A 247 1.21 -3.70 31.13
CA GLY A 247 0.11 -4.33 31.88
C GLY A 247 0.50 -5.59 32.65
N ILE A 248 1.61 -6.25 32.27
CA ILE A 248 2.22 -7.33 33.07
C ILE A 248 2.58 -6.84 34.49
N ARG A 249 2.78 -5.52 34.67
CA ARG A 249 3.32 -4.90 35.88
C ARG A 249 2.28 -4.42 36.91
N GLN A 250 1.06 -4.05 36.49
CA GLN A 250 0.09 -3.37 37.38
C GLN A 250 -1.29 -4.03 37.33
N SER A 251 -1.76 -4.50 38.49
CA SER A 251 -3.11 -5.04 38.67
C SER A 251 -4.18 -3.93 38.70
N GLU A 252 -3.87 -2.76 39.26
CA GLU A 252 -4.77 -1.60 39.27
C GLU A 252 -4.54 -0.67 38.08
N ARG A 253 -5.55 -0.55 37.22
CA ARG A 253 -5.50 0.21 35.97
C ARG A 253 -6.23 1.54 36.13
N ARG A 254 -5.54 2.61 36.53
CA ARG A 254 -6.09 3.98 36.53
C ARG A 254 -5.93 4.64 35.16
N VAL A 255 -6.75 5.64 34.85
CA VAL A 255 -6.76 6.34 33.54
C VAL A 255 -5.38 6.92 33.16
N GLY A 256 -4.61 7.40 34.14
CA GLY A 256 -3.23 7.90 33.94
C GLY A 256 -2.25 6.85 33.39
N PHE A 257 -2.56 5.56 33.50
CA PHE A 257 -1.78 4.49 32.87
C PHE A 257 -1.87 4.53 31.33
N TYR A 258 -3.02 4.92 30.79
CA TYR A 258 -3.29 4.87 29.35
C TYR A 258 -2.94 6.18 28.64
N LEU A 259 -3.07 7.33 29.31
CA LEU A 259 -2.92 8.66 28.70
C LEU A 259 -1.60 8.87 27.94
N PRO A 260 -0.40 8.57 28.50
CA PRO A 260 0.84 8.78 27.76
C PRO A 260 0.97 7.85 26.54
N LYS A 261 0.43 6.63 26.64
CA LYS A 261 0.47 5.62 25.56
C LYS A 261 -0.45 6.04 24.41
N VAL A 262 -1.67 6.46 24.75
CA VAL A 262 -2.65 6.98 23.78
C VAL A 262 -2.14 8.26 23.14
N PHE A 263 -1.44 9.12 23.88
CA PHE A 263 -0.85 10.33 23.31
C PHE A 263 0.21 10.01 22.24
N ILE A 264 1.20 9.16 22.55
CA ILE A 264 2.25 8.78 21.58
C ILE A 264 1.64 8.12 20.34
N VAL A 265 0.77 7.14 20.54
CA VAL A 265 0.13 6.42 19.44
C VAL A 265 -0.85 7.31 18.67
N GLY A 266 -1.55 8.22 19.35
CA GLY A 266 -2.45 9.20 18.74
C GLY A 266 -1.72 10.17 17.82
N LEU A 267 -0.52 10.63 18.22
CA LEU A 267 0.33 11.45 17.34
C LEU A 267 0.75 10.69 16.08
N LEU A 268 1.10 9.40 16.22
CA LEU A 268 1.40 8.54 15.06
C LEU A 268 0.18 8.36 14.16
N TRP A 269 -1.00 8.16 14.74
CA TRP A 269 -2.24 7.99 13.99
C TRP A 269 -2.60 9.25 13.21
N ILE A 270 -2.56 10.44 13.84
CA ILE A 270 -2.85 11.71 13.17
C ILE A 270 -1.86 11.94 12.03
N ALA A 271 -0.56 11.70 12.26
CA ALA A 271 0.47 11.85 11.22
C ALA A 271 0.30 10.85 10.06
N ALA A 272 -0.02 9.58 10.35
CA ALA A 272 -0.27 8.57 9.33
C ALA A 272 -1.52 8.89 8.50
N PHE A 273 -2.61 9.28 9.16
CA PHE A 273 -3.86 9.65 8.53
C PHE A 273 -3.69 10.86 7.61
N THR A 274 -3.10 11.94 8.12
CA THR A 274 -2.86 13.16 7.34
C THR A 274 -1.96 12.91 6.13
N LEU A 275 -0.93 12.08 6.26
CA LEU A 275 -0.04 11.72 5.14
C LEU A 275 -0.77 10.89 4.06
N SER A 276 -1.58 9.91 4.47
CA SER A 276 -2.37 9.07 3.54
C SER A 276 -3.46 9.88 2.84
N SER A 277 -4.33 10.52 3.63
CA SER A 277 -4.93 11.85 3.44
C SER A 277 -4.50 12.59 2.19
N TRP A 278 -3.37 13.23 2.39
CA TRP A 278 -2.76 14.14 1.44
C TRP A 278 -2.26 13.44 0.19
N GLN A 279 -1.61 12.28 0.34
CA GLN A 279 -1.06 11.54 -0.79
C GLN A 279 -2.15 11.23 -1.81
N GLN A 280 -3.26 10.64 -1.37
CA GLN A 280 -4.31 10.21 -2.27
C GLN A 280 -5.18 11.39 -2.77
N TYR A 281 -5.27 12.50 -2.04
CA TYR A 281 -5.82 13.74 -2.60
C TYR A 281 -5.00 14.27 -3.78
N ASN A 282 -3.66 14.26 -3.69
CA ASN A 282 -2.80 14.70 -4.79
C ASN A 282 -2.80 13.73 -5.96
N GLU A 283 -2.81 12.42 -5.70
CA GLU A 283 -2.94 11.40 -6.76
C GLU A 283 -4.29 11.49 -7.49
N LEU A 284 -5.35 11.93 -6.79
CA LEU A 284 -6.66 12.20 -7.40
C LEU A 284 -6.64 13.43 -8.32
N GLN A 285 -5.99 14.51 -7.88
CA GLN A 285 -5.92 15.77 -8.66
C GLN A 285 -4.94 15.66 -9.83
N ASP A 286 -3.82 14.96 -9.64
CA ASP A 286 -2.82 14.73 -10.67
C ASP A 286 -2.38 13.26 -10.63
N PRO A 287 -2.81 12.43 -11.59
CA PRO A 287 -2.45 11.01 -11.63
C PRO A 287 -0.98 10.81 -12.06
N THR A 288 -0.28 11.86 -12.49
CA THR A 288 1.17 11.85 -12.72
C THR A 288 1.95 12.21 -11.45
N TYR A 289 1.31 12.57 -10.34
CA TYR A 289 2.00 12.86 -9.07
C TYR A 289 2.70 11.61 -8.53
N GLN A 290 3.96 11.73 -8.11
CA GLN A 290 4.68 10.63 -7.47
C GLN A 290 5.19 11.03 -6.10
N TYR A 291 4.60 10.41 -5.06
CA TYR A 291 4.95 10.70 -3.66
C TYR A 291 6.44 10.51 -3.33
N LYS A 292 7.24 9.76 -4.12
CA LYS A 292 8.67 9.55 -3.83
C LYS A 292 9.55 10.73 -4.25
N ILE A 293 9.11 11.48 -5.25
CA ILE A 293 9.92 12.50 -5.94
C ILE A 293 9.39 13.89 -5.59
N ASP A 294 8.07 14.05 -5.50
CA ASP A 294 7.39 15.33 -5.33
C ASP A 294 7.15 15.69 -3.83
N ILE A 295 7.99 15.16 -2.91
CA ILE A 295 7.84 15.24 -1.43
C ILE A 295 8.03 16.66 -0.87
N GLY A 296 8.58 17.60 -1.65
CA GLY A 296 9.13 18.87 -1.15
C GLY A 296 8.27 19.59 -0.10
N HIS A 297 6.96 19.61 -0.27
CA HIS A 297 6.01 20.27 0.63
C HIS A 297 5.70 19.52 1.93
N PHE A 298 5.96 18.21 2.02
CA PHE A 298 5.56 17.34 3.14
C PHE A 298 6.72 16.63 3.83
N MET A 299 7.96 17.00 3.53
CA MET A 299 9.13 16.42 4.18
C MET A 299 9.09 16.59 5.71
N GLY A 300 8.56 17.71 6.21
CA GLY A 300 8.40 17.97 7.65
C GLY A 300 7.49 16.94 8.35
N LEU A 301 6.31 16.65 7.79
CA LEU A 301 5.38 15.66 8.38
C LEU A 301 5.98 14.25 8.34
N LYS A 302 6.70 13.90 7.28
CA LYS A 302 7.41 12.62 7.17
C LYS A 302 8.48 12.49 8.26
N VAL A 303 9.31 13.51 8.43
CA VAL A 303 10.34 13.55 9.50
C VAL A 303 9.68 13.45 10.87
N PHE A 304 8.59 14.17 11.10
CA PHE A 304 7.81 14.09 12.34
C PHE A 304 7.30 12.66 12.60
N PHE A 305 6.68 12.01 11.62
CA PHE A 305 6.19 10.63 11.73
C PHE A 305 7.31 9.66 12.13
N PHE A 306 8.46 9.70 11.44
CA PHE A 306 9.60 8.85 11.77
C PHE A 306 10.21 9.16 13.15
N THR A 307 10.23 10.44 13.55
CA THR A 307 10.77 10.86 14.86
C THR A 307 9.90 10.33 16.00
N VAL A 308 8.57 10.50 15.91
CA VAL A 308 7.64 9.95 16.91
C VAL A 308 7.68 8.42 16.89
N GLY A 309 7.84 7.80 15.72
CA GLY A 309 7.98 6.34 15.58
C GLY A 309 9.24 5.81 16.27
N ALA A 310 10.36 6.53 16.17
CA ALA A 310 11.59 6.18 16.87
C ALA A 310 11.42 6.28 18.40
N ILE A 311 10.78 7.34 18.89
CA ILE A 311 10.47 7.50 20.32
C ILE A 311 9.59 6.33 20.80
N TYR A 312 8.57 5.95 20.03
CA TYR A 312 7.73 4.78 20.32
C TYR A 312 8.56 3.50 20.43
N LEU A 313 9.46 3.23 19.48
CA LEU A 313 10.28 2.02 19.48
C LEU A 313 11.23 1.97 20.68
N VAL A 314 11.90 3.07 21.00
CA VAL A 314 12.76 3.17 22.19
C VAL A 314 11.96 2.90 23.46
N TYR A 315 10.76 3.47 23.57
CA TYR A 315 9.88 3.24 24.71
C TYR A 315 9.40 1.78 24.81
N LEU A 316 9.06 1.15 23.69
CA LEU A 316 8.67 -0.26 23.63
C LEU A 316 9.82 -1.17 24.07
N VAL A 317 11.04 -0.92 23.58
CA VAL A 317 12.25 -1.68 23.93
C VAL A 317 12.56 -1.53 25.42
N TYR A 318 12.47 -0.31 25.96
CA TYR A 318 12.60 -0.07 27.40
C TYR A 318 11.61 -0.89 28.22
N LEU A 319 10.33 -0.90 27.83
CA LEU A 319 9.30 -1.69 28.51
C LEU A 319 9.57 -3.20 28.41
N LEU A 320 10.10 -3.67 27.27
CA LEU A 320 10.42 -5.08 27.07
C LEU A 320 11.58 -5.54 27.97
N PHE A 321 12.70 -4.80 27.99
CA PHE A 321 13.84 -5.11 28.86
C PHE A 321 13.44 -5.11 30.32
N ARG A 322 12.66 -4.09 30.72
CA ARG A 322 12.18 -3.98 32.09
C ARG A 322 11.24 -5.14 32.44
N ALA A 323 10.26 -5.45 31.58
CA ALA A 323 9.35 -6.58 31.78
C ALA A 323 10.10 -7.91 31.91
N TYR A 324 11.12 -8.15 31.07
CA TYR A 324 11.96 -9.35 31.15
C TYR A 324 12.75 -9.41 32.47
N SER A 325 13.39 -8.31 32.88
CA SER A 325 14.14 -8.24 34.13
C SER A 325 13.25 -8.49 35.37
N GLU A 326 12.04 -7.94 35.37
CA GLU A 326 11.09 -8.10 36.47
C GLU A 326 10.43 -9.49 36.46
N LEU A 327 10.14 -10.07 35.29
CA LEU A 327 9.68 -11.47 35.15
C LEU A 327 10.70 -12.46 35.75
N ARG A 328 12.00 -12.22 35.52
CA ARG A 328 13.08 -13.01 36.11
C ARG A 328 13.19 -12.84 37.63
N ALA A 329 12.79 -11.67 38.14
CA ALA A 329 12.78 -11.37 39.57
C ALA A 329 11.56 -11.94 40.31
N MET A 330 10.53 -12.42 39.60
CA MET A 330 9.36 -13.02 40.23
C MET A 330 9.71 -14.41 40.83
N PRO A 331 9.31 -14.68 42.10
CA PRO A 331 9.74 -15.87 42.85
C PRO A 331 9.26 -17.21 42.26
N TYR A 332 8.34 -17.19 41.30
CA TYR A 332 7.78 -18.39 40.65
C TYR A 332 8.63 -18.91 39.46
N PHE A 333 9.58 -18.12 38.93
CA PHE A 333 10.47 -18.57 37.84
C PHE A 333 11.80 -19.16 38.34
N GLY A 334 12.09 -19.06 39.64
CA GLY A 334 13.33 -19.55 40.27
C GLY A 334 13.20 -20.86 41.05
N LYS A 335 12.00 -21.39 41.26
CA LYS A 335 11.82 -22.71 41.85
C LYS A 335 11.63 -23.72 40.73
N GLY A 336 12.76 -24.31 40.32
CA GLY A 336 12.73 -25.62 39.71
C GLY A 336 11.83 -26.53 40.55
N ILE A 337 10.94 -27.22 39.85
CA ILE A 337 10.35 -28.47 40.33
C ILE A 337 11.55 -29.33 40.73
N VAL A 338 11.77 -29.49 42.02
CA VAL A 338 12.55 -30.58 42.61
C VAL A 338 11.55 -31.51 43.26
#